data_AF-A0A1H8J5F5-F1
#
_entry.id   AF-A0A1H8J5F5-F1
#
_cell.length_a   1.000
_cell.length_b   1.000
_cell.length_c   1.000
_cell.angle_alpha   90.00
_cell.angle_beta   90.00
_cell.angle_gamma   90.00
#
_symmetry.space_group_name_H-M   'P 1'
#
loop_
_entity.id
_entity.type
_entity.pdbx_description
1 polymer ?
#
loop_
_entity_poly.entity_id
_entity_poly.type
_entity_poly.pdbx_seq_one_letter_code
_entity_poly.pdbx_strand_id
1 'polypeptide(L)'
;MLQALRSHDDRFDAMINKLDLIGRDTSKMEVIAITDKIQKKQPKTPGKTKDQTGQGRYTLGQPEAAYRKPEQTKLEFEIGEIERALYAKLVQKVGNRHHWEEWANDIAKIARTHIDRITGILENPVNTREREAFAAFAEELRDDLNNSIRDGEIIEMLAQHLITKPVFDALFKDYSFARHNPMSIAMQAVLDVLHEHHIDKEADTLQAMYDSVKLRAEGIDSAKTTPEAKTQAKQKLVVELYDKFFRNAFPRMTERLGIVYTPVEVVDFIIHSVQHILQTEFGQTLGSKGVHILDPFTGTGTFITRLLQSGLITRDELPHKYRHEIHANEIVLLAYYIAAINIEAVYHGIMNTPQHLPPRHSGLDPESSHANDGAQSAPLDTRLRGYDETTAGNVPYQPFEGICLTDTFQMYEKDDLVDALLVDNSARRKRQKKLDIRVIMGNPPYSAGQESANDNNQNLAYTNLDKRIWINASATPTPHVPQLPTKMRCTTAISAPSAGRRIASAIPA
;
A
#
# COMPACT_ATOMS: atom_id res chain seq x y z
N MET A 1 -34.19 -10.68 -10.13
CA MET A 1 -34.10 -9.23 -10.44
C MET A 1 -32.68 -8.70 -10.34
N LEU A 2 -32.05 -8.64 -9.16
CA LEU A 2 -30.69 -8.10 -9.00
C LEU A 2 -29.62 -8.81 -9.87
N GLN A 3 -29.71 -10.13 -10.01
CA GLN A 3 -28.84 -10.90 -10.92
C GLN A 3 -29.09 -10.58 -12.40
N ALA A 4 -30.32 -10.23 -12.79
CA ALA A 4 -30.67 -9.86 -14.17
C ALA A 4 -30.23 -8.43 -14.50
N LEU A 5 -30.34 -7.50 -13.55
CA LEU A 5 -29.76 -6.15 -13.69
C LEU A 5 -28.23 -6.24 -13.80
N ARG A 6 -27.60 -7.12 -13.01
CA ARG A 6 -26.16 -7.39 -13.08
C ARG A 6 -25.72 -7.92 -14.44
N SER A 7 -26.46 -8.87 -15.04
CA SER A 7 -26.07 -9.45 -16.33
C SER A 7 -26.28 -8.50 -17.53
N HIS A 8 -26.98 -7.39 -17.34
CA HIS A 8 -27.30 -6.44 -18.40
C HIS A 8 -26.67 -5.05 -18.21
N ASP A 9 -26.19 -4.71 -17.01
CA ASP A 9 -25.61 -3.40 -16.70
C ASP A 9 -24.32 -3.52 -15.86
N ASP A 10 -23.17 -3.38 -16.54
CA ASP A 10 -21.84 -3.36 -15.91
C ASP A 10 -21.70 -2.22 -14.89
N ARG A 11 -22.47 -1.12 -15.05
CA ARG A 11 -22.49 0.00 -14.11
C ARG A 11 -23.26 -0.32 -12.85
N PHE A 12 -24.19 -1.27 -12.90
CA PHE A 12 -24.85 -1.80 -11.71
C PHE A 12 -23.89 -2.72 -10.97
N ASP A 13 -23.17 -3.61 -11.65
CA ASP A 13 -22.14 -4.47 -11.01
C ASP A 13 -21.04 -3.64 -10.33
N ALA A 14 -20.53 -2.60 -11.02
CA ALA A 14 -19.57 -1.68 -10.43
C ALA A 14 -20.12 -0.94 -9.21
N MET A 15 -21.40 -0.53 -9.21
CA MET A 15 -22.06 0.09 -8.06
C MET A 15 -22.11 -0.86 -6.86
N ILE A 16 -22.52 -2.11 -7.05
CA ILE A 16 -22.60 -3.10 -5.96
C ILE A 16 -21.23 -3.31 -5.31
N ASN A 17 -20.18 -3.42 -6.12
CA ASN A 17 -18.82 -3.60 -5.63
C ASN A 17 -18.28 -2.33 -4.93
N LYS A 18 -18.73 -1.13 -5.34
CA LYS A 18 -18.37 0.14 -4.68
C LYS A 18 -18.99 0.30 -3.30
N LEU A 19 -20.15 -0.28 -3.02
CA LEU A 19 -20.80 -0.19 -1.70
C LEU A 19 -19.89 -0.68 -0.55
N ASP A 20 -18.95 -1.59 -0.83
CA ASP A 20 -17.94 -2.06 0.14
C ASP A 20 -16.78 -1.06 0.38
N LEU A 21 -16.56 -0.13 -0.55
CA LEU A 21 -15.43 0.81 -0.55
C LEU A 21 -15.84 2.22 -0.09
N ILE A 22 -16.96 2.74 -0.61
CA ILE A 22 -17.41 4.12 -0.37
C ILE A 22 -18.63 4.21 0.55
N GLY A 23 -19.23 3.09 0.93
CA GLY A 23 -20.48 3.06 1.68
C GLY A 23 -21.69 3.39 0.80
N ARG A 24 -22.77 3.85 1.43
CA ARG A 24 -24.11 3.98 0.81
C ARG A 24 -24.12 4.98 -0.35
N ASP A 25 -24.43 4.50 -1.55
CA ASP A 25 -24.76 5.33 -2.71
C ASP A 25 -26.25 5.15 -3.04
N THR A 26 -27.05 6.20 -2.85
CA THR A 26 -28.51 6.19 -3.07
C THR A 26 -28.90 6.58 -4.50
N SER A 27 -27.94 6.90 -5.38
CA SER A 27 -28.23 7.42 -6.72
C SER A 27 -28.93 6.42 -7.65
N LYS A 28 -28.68 5.13 -7.45
CA LYS A 28 -29.22 4.04 -8.30
C LYS A 28 -30.00 2.99 -7.53
N MET A 29 -29.86 2.91 -6.21
CA MET A 29 -30.55 1.94 -5.38
C MET A 29 -30.79 2.48 -3.97
N GLU A 30 -32.06 2.60 -3.61
CA GLU A 30 -32.50 3.07 -2.29
C GLU A 30 -33.30 1.97 -1.59
N VAL A 31 -32.99 1.75 -0.30
CA VAL A 31 -33.76 0.87 0.57
C VAL A 31 -34.69 1.74 1.39
N ILE A 32 -35.97 1.80 0.98
CA ILE A 32 -36.98 2.61 1.64
C ILE A 32 -37.78 1.73 2.62
N ALA A 33 -37.78 2.11 3.89
CA ALA A 33 -38.65 1.50 4.88
C ALA A 33 -40.04 2.13 4.82
N ILE A 34 -41.05 1.34 4.41
CA ILE A 34 -42.44 1.77 4.39
C ILE A 34 -43.07 1.32 5.71
N THR A 35 -43.54 2.27 6.52
CA THR A 35 -44.26 1.98 7.76
C THR A 35 -45.40 2.98 7.96
N ASP A 36 -46.53 2.48 8.45
CA ASP A 36 -47.71 3.30 8.75
C ASP A 36 -47.57 4.07 10.09
N LYS A 37 -46.46 3.89 10.82
CA LYS A 37 -46.23 4.50 12.14
C LYS A 37 -44.90 5.24 12.17
N ILE A 38 -44.96 6.57 12.31
CA ILE A 38 -43.79 7.44 12.47
C ILE A 38 -43.11 7.10 13.81
N GLN A 39 -42.02 6.33 13.78
CA GLN A 39 -41.20 6.11 14.96
C GLN A 39 -40.23 7.29 15.12
N LYS A 40 -40.38 8.06 16.22
CA LYS A 40 -39.40 9.07 16.62
C LYS A 40 -38.08 8.37 16.98
N LYS A 41 -36.96 8.86 16.41
CA LYS A 41 -35.61 8.53 16.89
C LYS A 41 -35.56 8.71 18.41
N GLN A 42 -35.21 7.67 19.16
CA GLN A 42 -34.91 7.82 20.58
C GLN A 42 -33.68 8.73 20.75
N PRO A 43 -33.68 9.65 21.74
CA PRO A 43 -32.49 10.41 22.06
C PRO A 43 -31.38 9.46 22.53
N LYS A 44 -30.15 9.68 22.03
CA LYS A 44 -28.98 8.91 22.44
C LYS A 44 -28.80 9.01 23.95
N THR A 45 -28.88 7.87 24.64
CA THR A 45 -28.50 7.76 26.05
C THR A 45 -26.99 8.01 26.19
N PRO A 46 -26.51 8.80 27.17
CA PRO A 46 -25.07 8.98 27.39
C PRO A 46 -24.42 7.63 27.66
N GLY A 47 -23.29 7.39 26.99
CA GLY A 47 -22.59 6.11 27.00
C GLY A 47 -22.27 5.64 28.41
N LYS A 48 -22.53 4.36 28.69
CA LYS A 48 -21.98 3.68 29.86
C LYS A 48 -20.46 3.68 29.75
N THR A 49 -19.81 4.26 30.74
CA THR A 49 -18.40 4.07 31.05
C THR A 49 -18.06 2.58 31.08
N LYS A 50 -16.93 2.23 30.46
CA LYS A 50 -16.31 0.89 30.57
C LYS A 50 -15.90 0.66 32.03
N ASP A 51 -16.72 -0.03 32.80
CA ASP A 51 -16.25 -0.68 34.00
C ASP A 51 -15.74 -2.08 33.67
N GLN A 52 -14.41 -2.16 33.65
CA GLN A 52 -13.57 -3.22 34.21
C GLN A 52 -14.12 -4.66 34.11
N THR A 53 -13.64 -5.38 33.09
CA THR A 53 -13.44 -6.83 33.19
C THR A 53 -12.36 -7.11 34.23
N GLY A 54 -12.75 -7.17 35.50
CA GLY A 54 -11.91 -7.48 36.64
C GLY A 54 -12.44 -8.68 37.41
N GLN A 55 -11.74 -9.81 37.28
CA GLN A 55 -11.52 -10.87 38.27
C GLN A 55 -12.70 -11.29 39.17
N GLY A 56 -13.11 -12.55 39.01
CA GLY A 56 -14.03 -13.24 39.92
C GLY A 56 -13.54 -13.20 41.37
N ARG A 57 -14.24 -12.42 42.18
CA ARG A 57 -14.08 -12.38 43.64
C ARG A 57 -15.35 -13.00 44.24
N TYR A 58 -15.24 -14.25 44.68
CA TYR A 58 -16.26 -14.86 45.53
C TYR A 58 -16.17 -14.24 46.92
N THR A 59 -17.02 -13.27 47.22
CA THR A 59 -17.31 -12.86 48.60
C THR A 59 -18.51 -13.65 49.11
N LEU A 60 -18.28 -14.54 50.08
CA LEU A 60 -19.33 -15.25 50.81
C LEU A 60 -20.21 -14.24 51.56
N GLY A 61 -21.53 -14.35 51.38
CA GLY A 61 -22.52 -13.75 52.29
C GLY A 61 -23.11 -12.42 51.82
N GLN A 62 -23.99 -12.48 50.81
CA GLN A 62 -25.15 -11.57 50.69
C GLN A 62 -26.27 -12.29 49.91
N PRO A 63 -27.55 -12.09 50.28
CA PRO A 63 -28.66 -12.85 49.72
C PRO A 63 -28.92 -12.45 48.25
N GLU A 64 -29.16 -13.45 47.40
CA GLU A 64 -29.48 -13.27 45.98
C GLU A 64 -30.62 -12.26 45.79
N ALA A 65 -30.37 -11.24 44.97
CA ALA A 65 -31.40 -10.34 44.51
C ALA A 65 -32.41 -11.12 43.66
N ALA A 66 -33.69 -10.88 43.93
CA ALA A 66 -34.85 -11.57 43.38
C ALA A 66 -34.75 -11.87 41.86
N TYR A 67 -35.13 -13.11 41.51
CA TYR A 67 -35.27 -13.60 40.15
C TYR A 67 -36.13 -12.64 39.31
N ARG A 68 -35.52 -11.84 38.44
CA ARG A 68 -36.24 -11.06 37.43
C ARG A 68 -36.75 -12.04 36.37
N LYS A 69 -38.08 -12.13 36.22
CA LYS A 69 -38.70 -12.85 35.10
C LYS A 69 -38.08 -12.34 33.78
N PRO A 70 -37.73 -13.21 32.82
CA PRO A 70 -37.28 -12.74 31.52
C PRO A 70 -38.45 -12.01 30.85
N GLU A 71 -38.37 -10.68 30.80
CA GLU A 71 -39.21 -9.89 29.91
C GLU A 71 -38.78 -10.21 28.48
N GLN A 72 -39.69 -10.76 27.70
CA GLN A 72 -39.50 -10.92 26.27
C GLN A 72 -39.57 -9.54 25.63
N THR A 73 -38.41 -8.90 25.53
CA THR A 73 -38.23 -7.70 24.74
C THR A 73 -38.50 -8.06 23.28
N LYS A 74 -39.44 -7.35 22.65
CA LYS A 74 -39.54 -7.38 21.18
C LYS A 74 -38.22 -6.87 20.63
N LEU A 75 -37.67 -7.59 19.64
CA LEU A 75 -36.59 -7.07 18.80
C LEU A 75 -37.14 -5.84 18.06
N GLU A 76 -37.00 -4.66 18.67
CA GLU A 76 -37.22 -3.39 18.00
C GLU A 76 -36.01 -3.16 17.10
N PHE A 77 -36.13 -3.60 15.86
CA PHE A 77 -35.09 -3.36 14.87
C PHE A 77 -35.04 -1.87 14.55
N GLU A 78 -33.90 -1.24 14.79
CA GLU A 78 -33.67 0.10 14.27
C GLU A 78 -33.70 0.03 12.74
N ILE A 79 -34.57 0.83 12.11
CA ILE A 79 -34.76 0.85 10.65
C ILE A 79 -33.41 1.01 9.91
N GLY A 80 -32.47 1.77 10.49
CA GLY A 80 -31.12 1.95 9.95
C GLY A 80 -30.21 0.71 10.04
N GLU A 81 -30.41 -0.19 11.01
CA GLU A 81 -29.64 -1.43 11.12
C GLU A 81 -30.06 -2.46 10.10
N ILE A 82 -31.38 -2.63 9.87
CA ILE A 82 -31.89 -3.50 8.81
C ILE A 82 -31.39 -3.02 7.45
N GLU A 83 -31.45 -1.71 7.21
CA GLU A 83 -30.95 -1.09 5.98
C GLU A 83 -29.46 -1.41 5.75
N ARG A 84 -28.60 -1.21 6.77
CA ARG A 84 -27.16 -1.57 6.70
C ARG A 84 -26.97 -3.07 6.42
N ALA A 85 -27.71 -3.93 7.12
CA ALA A 85 -27.63 -5.37 6.95
C ALA A 85 -28.07 -5.80 5.54
N LEU A 86 -29.05 -5.12 4.94
CA LEU A 86 -29.52 -5.38 3.59
C LEU A 86 -28.45 -5.02 2.55
N TYR A 87 -27.83 -3.85 2.66
CA TYR A 87 -26.70 -3.45 1.82
C TYR A 87 -25.51 -4.42 1.97
N ALA A 88 -25.14 -4.81 3.18
CA ALA A 88 -24.07 -5.78 3.43
C ALA A 88 -24.38 -7.15 2.82
N LYS A 89 -25.64 -7.63 2.94
CA LYS A 89 -26.08 -8.88 2.31
C LYS A 89 -26.10 -8.80 0.80
N LEU A 90 -26.43 -7.64 0.25
CA LEU A 90 -26.44 -7.39 -1.18
C LEU A 90 -25.02 -7.39 -1.76
N VAL A 91 -24.05 -6.75 -1.12
CA VAL A 91 -22.62 -6.88 -1.45
C VAL A 91 -22.20 -8.35 -1.37
N GLN A 92 -22.56 -9.06 -0.30
CA GLN A 92 -22.16 -10.45 -0.09
C GLN A 92 -22.74 -11.43 -1.13
N LYS A 93 -23.99 -11.22 -1.56
CA LYS A 93 -24.74 -12.17 -2.41
C LYS A 93 -24.76 -11.80 -3.89
N VAL A 94 -24.65 -10.52 -4.20
CA VAL A 94 -24.78 -9.98 -5.57
C VAL A 94 -23.46 -9.41 -6.07
N GLY A 95 -22.58 -8.94 -5.18
CA GLY A 95 -21.25 -8.43 -5.53
C GLY A 95 -20.41 -9.50 -6.20
N ASN A 96 -19.80 -9.12 -7.33
CA ASN A 96 -18.98 -10.04 -8.11
C ASN A 96 -17.53 -10.00 -7.64
N ARG A 97 -17.17 -10.91 -6.72
CA ARG A 97 -15.78 -11.16 -6.34
C ARG A 97 -14.97 -11.85 -7.44
N HIS A 98 -15.62 -12.48 -8.43
CA HIS A 98 -14.98 -13.33 -9.45
C HIS A 98 -14.47 -12.60 -10.69
N HIS A 99 -14.87 -11.34 -10.94
CA HIS A 99 -14.39 -10.62 -12.12
C HIS A 99 -12.86 -10.48 -12.19
N TRP A 100 -12.19 -10.27 -11.06
CA TRP A 100 -10.72 -10.13 -11.05
C TRP A 100 -9.98 -11.44 -11.38
N GLU A 101 -10.54 -12.59 -10.96
CA GLU A 101 -9.93 -13.91 -11.18
C GLU A 101 -10.07 -14.35 -12.64
N GLU A 102 -11.23 -14.10 -13.25
CA GLU A 102 -11.47 -14.34 -14.68
C GLU A 102 -10.54 -13.49 -15.53
N TRP A 103 -10.39 -12.20 -15.19
CA TRP A 103 -9.48 -11.29 -15.87
C TRP A 103 -8.02 -11.71 -15.72
N ALA A 104 -7.60 -12.16 -14.55
CA ALA A 104 -6.22 -12.60 -14.33
C ALA A 104 -5.80 -13.73 -15.28
N ASN A 105 -6.72 -14.65 -15.60
CA ASN A 105 -6.46 -15.73 -16.56
C ASN A 105 -6.27 -15.21 -18.00
N ASP A 106 -7.07 -14.23 -18.41
CA ASP A 106 -6.94 -13.64 -19.74
C ASP A 106 -5.68 -12.76 -19.84
N ILE A 107 -5.33 -12.07 -18.76
CA ILE A 107 -4.09 -11.28 -18.69
C ILE A 107 -2.86 -12.15 -18.75
N ALA A 108 -2.86 -13.31 -18.11
CA ALA A 108 -1.75 -14.26 -18.20
C ALA A 108 -1.53 -14.73 -19.65
N LYS A 109 -2.60 -14.86 -20.45
CA LYS A 109 -2.51 -15.19 -21.89
C LYS A 109 -1.97 -13.99 -22.67
N ILE A 110 -2.52 -12.80 -22.44
CA ILE A 110 -2.12 -11.55 -23.10
C ILE A 110 -0.65 -11.23 -22.82
N ALA A 111 -0.19 -11.42 -21.58
CA ALA A 111 1.21 -11.27 -21.20
C ALA A 111 2.11 -12.20 -22.01
N ARG A 112 1.74 -13.48 -22.15
CA ARG A 112 2.50 -14.44 -22.98
C ARG A 112 2.51 -14.01 -24.43
N THR A 113 1.39 -13.55 -24.97
CA THR A 113 1.35 -13.04 -26.34
C THR A 113 2.28 -11.85 -26.53
N HIS A 114 2.29 -10.89 -25.60
CA HIS A 114 3.23 -9.76 -25.66
C HIS A 114 4.69 -10.21 -25.54
N ILE A 115 4.99 -11.16 -24.65
CA ILE A 115 6.34 -11.76 -24.52
C ILE A 115 6.76 -12.42 -25.83
N ASP A 116 5.94 -13.30 -26.39
CA ASP A 116 6.23 -14.03 -27.62
C ASP A 116 6.42 -13.06 -28.79
N ARG A 117 5.63 -11.99 -28.83
CA ARG A 117 5.71 -10.97 -29.86
C ARG A 117 6.98 -10.13 -29.77
N ILE A 118 7.29 -9.60 -28.58
CA ILE A 118 8.52 -8.83 -28.36
C ILE A 118 9.72 -9.71 -28.68
N THR A 119 9.70 -10.98 -28.24
CA THR A 119 10.72 -11.97 -28.57
C THR A 119 10.87 -12.14 -30.08
N GLY A 120 9.77 -12.36 -30.81
CA GLY A 120 9.80 -12.49 -32.26
C GLY A 120 10.31 -11.25 -33.01
N ILE A 121 10.03 -10.04 -32.49
CA ILE A 121 10.59 -8.80 -33.03
C ILE A 121 12.11 -8.77 -32.85
N LEU A 122 12.61 -9.16 -31.68
CA LEU A 122 14.03 -9.11 -31.33
C LEU A 122 14.85 -10.24 -31.97
N GLU A 123 14.24 -11.38 -32.27
CA GLU A 123 14.86 -12.50 -32.98
C GLU A 123 15.04 -12.21 -34.48
N ASN A 124 14.24 -11.32 -35.07
CA ASN A 124 14.35 -10.98 -36.47
C ASN A 124 15.58 -10.09 -36.75
N PRO A 125 16.56 -10.55 -37.54
CA PRO A 125 17.77 -9.78 -37.81
C PRO A 125 17.55 -8.46 -38.56
N VAL A 126 16.41 -8.33 -39.26
CA VAL A 126 16.05 -7.11 -40.00
C VAL A 126 15.70 -5.94 -39.06
N ASN A 127 15.21 -6.24 -37.86
CA ASN A 127 14.74 -5.29 -36.86
C ASN A 127 15.93 -4.70 -36.07
N THR A 128 16.88 -4.09 -36.79
CA THR A 128 18.14 -3.58 -36.22
C THR A 128 17.90 -2.48 -35.19
N ARG A 129 16.99 -1.55 -35.47
CA ARG A 129 16.66 -0.42 -34.59
C ARG A 129 16.02 -0.88 -33.29
N GLU A 130 15.09 -1.82 -33.35
CA GLU A 130 14.39 -2.41 -32.21
C GLU A 130 15.37 -3.17 -31.31
N ARG A 131 16.28 -3.94 -31.93
CA ARG A 131 17.31 -4.71 -31.21
C ARG A 131 18.32 -3.80 -30.54
N GLU A 132 18.74 -2.71 -31.20
CA GLU A 132 19.63 -1.71 -30.61
C GLU A 132 18.97 -0.99 -29.43
N ALA A 133 17.71 -0.57 -29.57
CA ALA A 133 16.96 0.08 -28.50
C ALA A 133 16.78 -0.85 -27.28
N PHE A 134 16.41 -2.12 -27.52
CA PHE A 134 16.31 -3.11 -26.46
C PHE A 134 17.66 -3.41 -25.81
N ALA A 135 18.73 -3.58 -26.60
CA ALA A 135 20.06 -3.87 -26.07
C ALA A 135 20.58 -2.74 -25.17
N ALA A 136 20.40 -1.48 -25.59
CA ALA A 136 20.77 -0.33 -24.79
C ALA A 136 19.98 -0.28 -23.47
N PHE A 137 18.67 -0.48 -23.52
CA PHE A 137 17.84 -0.54 -22.31
C PHE A 137 18.23 -1.71 -21.40
N ALA A 138 18.52 -2.87 -21.98
CA ALA A 138 18.87 -4.07 -21.24
C ALA A 138 20.24 -3.95 -20.56
N GLU A 139 21.19 -3.27 -21.19
CA GLU A 139 22.48 -2.94 -20.59
C GLU A 139 22.31 -2.02 -19.37
N GLU A 140 21.53 -0.94 -19.51
CA GLU A 140 21.28 -0.03 -18.40
C GLU A 140 20.51 -0.68 -17.25
N LEU A 141 19.49 -1.48 -17.55
CA LEU A 141 18.72 -2.17 -16.51
C LEU A 141 19.57 -3.17 -15.70
N ARG A 142 20.56 -3.80 -16.35
CA ARG A 142 21.52 -4.68 -15.67
C ARG A 142 22.49 -3.92 -14.76
N ASP A 143 22.85 -2.69 -15.13
CA ASP A 143 23.63 -1.79 -14.26
C ASP A 143 22.78 -1.28 -13.08
N ASP A 144 21.50 -1.01 -13.33
CA ASP A 144 20.56 -0.49 -12.34
C ASP A 144 20.16 -1.51 -11.26
N LEU A 145 19.94 -2.76 -11.70
CA LEU A 145 19.51 -3.86 -10.87
C LEU A 145 20.68 -4.82 -10.62
N ASN A 146 20.93 -5.77 -11.52
CA ASN A 146 22.10 -6.64 -11.45
C ASN A 146 22.41 -7.29 -12.80
N ASN A 147 23.66 -7.73 -12.97
CA ASN A 147 24.17 -8.33 -14.20
C ASN A 147 23.57 -9.70 -14.53
N SER A 148 22.78 -10.31 -13.64
CA SER A 148 22.23 -11.66 -13.84
C SER A 148 20.90 -11.69 -14.57
N ILE A 149 20.27 -10.52 -14.76
CA ILE A 149 18.98 -10.39 -15.45
C ILE A 149 19.11 -10.78 -16.92
N ARG A 150 18.35 -11.79 -17.32
CA ARG A 150 18.34 -12.31 -18.70
C ARG A 150 17.42 -11.48 -19.58
N ASP A 151 17.68 -11.45 -20.89
CA ASP A 151 16.84 -10.73 -21.86
C ASP A 151 15.35 -11.12 -21.75
N GLY A 152 15.06 -12.42 -21.55
CA GLY A 152 13.69 -12.90 -21.35
C GLY A 152 12.98 -12.27 -20.14
N GLU A 153 13.71 -11.95 -19.07
CA GLU A 153 13.15 -11.28 -17.89
C GLU A 153 12.86 -9.81 -18.17
N ILE A 154 13.69 -9.16 -19.00
CA ILE A 154 13.50 -7.77 -19.44
C ILE A 154 12.31 -7.68 -20.39
N ILE A 155 12.17 -8.64 -21.31
CA ILE A 155 10.99 -8.77 -22.17
C ILE A 155 9.72 -8.96 -21.33
N GLU A 156 9.79 -9.79 -20.30
CA GLU A 156 8.68 -9.98 -19.37
C GLU A 156 8.33 -8.67 -18.63
N MET A 157 9.33 -7.89 -18.20
CA MET A 157 9.11 -6.57 -17.59
C MET A 157 8.41 -5.58 -18.56
N LEU A 158 8.82 -5.56 -19.83
CA LEU A 158 8.17 -4.73 -20.86
C LEU A 158 6.71 -5.15 -21.10
N ALA A 159 6.45 -6.45 -21.18
CA ALA A 159 5.09 -6.99 -21.32
C ALA A 159 4.22 -6.67 -20.09
N GLN A 160 4.78 -6.76 -18.88
CA GLN A 160 4.10 -6.34 -17.66
C GLN A 160 3.77 -4.85 -17.69
N HIS A 161 4.70 -4.01 -18.16
CA HIS A 161 4.47 -2.57 -18.27
C HIS A 161 3.31 -2.25 -19.22
N LEU A 162 3.26 -2.88 -20.41
CA LEU A 162 2.16 -2.74 -21.37
C LEU A 162 0.79 -3.03 -20.75
N ILE A 163 0.72 -4.08 -19.93
CA ILE A 163 -0.52 -4.51 -19.29
C ILE A 163 -0.91 -3.61 -18.12
N THR A 164 0.06 -3.26 -17.28
CA THR A 164 -0.16 -2.58 -16.01
C THR A 164 -0.39 -1.09 -16.18
N LYS A 165 0.28 -0.44 -17.14
CA LYS A 165 0.20 1.01 -17.33
C LYS A 165 -1.24 1.50 -17.56
N PRO A 166 -2.06 0.92 -18.47
CA PRO A 166 -3.42 1.41 -18.66
C PRO A 166 -4.33 1.14 -17.45
N VAL A 167 -4.07 0.07 -16.68
CA VAL A 167 -4.77 -0.18 -15.41
C VAL A 167 -4.48 0.94 -14.41
N PHE A 168 -3.22 1.33 -14.27
CA PHE A 168 -2.83 2.42 -13.39
C PHE A 168 -3.35 3.77 -13.88
N ASP A 169 -3.28 4.06 -15.19
CA ASP A 169 -3.84 5.28 -15.78
C ASP A 169 -5.37 5.37 -15.55
N ALA A 170 -6.08 4.23 -15.60
CA ALA A 170 -7.51 4.16 -15.31
C ALA A 170 -7.84 4.33 -13.83
N LEU A 171 -7.05 3.73 -12.93
CA LEU A 171 -7.24 3.83 -11.47
C LEU A 171 -6.91 5.23 -10.94
N PHE A 172 -5.97 5.91 -11.58
CA PHE A 172 -5.36 7.13 -11.08
C PHE A 172 -5.43 8.26 -12.09
N LYS A 173 -6.59 8.49 -12.72
CA LYS A 173 -6.75 9.53 -13.75
C LYS A 173 -6.26 10.93 -13.34
N ASP A 174 -6.41 11.29 -12.07
CA ASP A 174 -5.95 12.58 -11.52
C ASP A 174 -4.44 12.64 -11.26
N TYR A 175 -3.78 11.48 -11.22
CA TYR A 175 -2.35 11.34 -11.01
C TYR A 175 -1.71 10.90 -12.32
N SER A 176 -0.92 11.78 -12.93
CA SER A 176 -0.20 11.45 -14.16
C SER A 176 1.02 10.55 -13.87
N PHE A 177 0.84 9.46 -13.12
CA PHE A 177 1.92 8.59 -12.63
C PHE A 177 2.84 8.14 -13.76
N ALA A 178 2.27 7.54 -14.82
CA ALA A 178 3.05 7.02 -15.95
C ALA A 178 3.81 8.12 -16.71
N ARG A 179 3.40 9.39 -16.59
CA ARG A 179 4.08 10.53 -17.23
C ARG A 179 5.23 11.10 -16.41
N HIS A 180 5.32 10.78 -15.11
CA HIS A 180 6.34 11.32 -14.21
C HIS A 180 7.25 10.23 -13.63
N ASN A 181 6.88 8.96 -13.73
CA ASN A 181 7.70 7.86 -13.23
C ASN A 181 8.86 7.55 -14.21
N PRO A 182 10.13 7.64 -13.77
CA PRO A 182 11.29 7.43 -14.64
C PRO A 182 11.29 6.09 -15.38
N MET A 183 10.94 5.01 -14.67
CA MET A 183 10.92 3.66 -15.24
C MET A 183 9.81 3.52 -16.28
N SER A 184 8.63 4.09 -16.01
CA SER A 184 7.52 4.10 -16.96
C SER A 184 7.88 4.84 -18.25
N ILE A 185 8.58 5.97 -18.15
CA ILE A 185 9.03 6.74 -19.31
C ILE A 185 10.03 5.95 -20.15
N ALA A 186 11.03 5.35 -19.50
CA ALA A 186 12.07 4.58 -20.18
C ALA A 186 11.52 3.33 -20.88
N MET A 187 10.67 2.56 -20.21
CA MET A 187 10.04 1.39 -20.82
C MET A 187 9.09 1.78 -21.96
N GLN A 188 8.34 2.88 -21.83
CA GLN A 188 7.51 3.37 -22.91
C GLN A 188 8.35 3.76 -24.12
N ALA A 189 9.51 4.41 -23.94
CA ALA A 189 10.40 4.77 -25.04
C ALA A 189 10.90 3.54 -25.83
N VAL A 190 11.23 2.45 -25.14
CA VAL A 190 11.60 1.17 -25.80
C VAL A 190 10.41 0.57 -26.53
N LEU A 191 9.25 0.53 -25.88
CA LEU A 191 8.03 0.00 -26.47
C LEU A 191 7.58 0.80 -27.69
N ASP A 192 7.74 2.11 -27.70
CA ASP A 192 7.38 2.98 -28.84
C ASP A 192 8.21 2.61 -30.08
N VAL A 193 9.49 2.25 -29.89
CA VAL A 193 10.34 1.72 -30.98
C VAL A 193 9.84 0.34 -31.43
N LEU A 194 9.45 -0.53 -30.50
CA LEU A 194 8.88 -1.85 -30.82
C LEU A 194 7.49 -1.76 -31.48
N HIS A 195 6.72 -0.70 -31.20
CA HIS A 195 5.35 -0.47 -31.66
C HIS A 195 5.24 -0.05 -33.13
N GLU A 196 6.34 0.32 -33.81
CA GLU A 196 6.36 0.52 -35.26
C GLU A 196 5.88 -0.74 -36.03
N HIS A 197 5.84 -1.91 -35.37
CA HIS A 197 5.26 -3.16 -35.86
C HIS A 197 3.79 -3.43 -35.47
N HIS A 198 3.01 -2.42 -35.07
CA HIS A 198 1.57 -2.48 -34.72
C HIS A 198 1.22 -3.39 -33.53
N ILE A 199 1.80 -3.15 -32.35
CA ILE A 199 1.56 -3.95 -31.13
C ILE A 199 0.08 -3.95 -30.67
N ASP A 200 -0.73 -3.04 -31.21
CA ASP A 200 -2.06 -2.66 -30.70
C ASP A 200 -3.24 -3.57 -31.07
N LYS A 201 -3.06 -4.62 -31.88
CA LYS A 201 -4.18 -5.45 -32.38
C LYS A 201 -4.98 -6.24 -31.32
N GLU A 202 -4.56 -6.21 -30.05
CA GLU A 202 -5.26 -6.90 -28.94
C GLU A 202 -5.89 -5.94 -27.90
N ALA A 203 -5.84 -4.62 -28.18
CA ALA A 203 -6.43 -3.59 -27.33
C ALA A 203 -7.93 -3.82 -27.05
N ASP A 204 -8.66 -4.46 -27.98
CA ASP A 204 -10.11 -4.65 -27.87
C ASP A 204 -10.52 -5.55 -26.68
N THR A 205 -9.77 -6.62 -26.41
CA THR A 205 -10.06 -7.54 -25.27
C THR A 205 -9.73 -6.89 -23.92
N LEU A 206 -8.68 -6.07 -23.90
CA LEU A 206 -8.24 -5.33 -22.72
C LEU A 206 -9.11 -4.10 -22.45
N GLN A 207 -9.73 -3.52 -23.48
CA GLN A 207 -10.51 -2.29 -23.35
C GLN A 207 -11.68 -2.46 -22.38
N ALA A 208 -12.43 -3.57 -22.50
CA ALA A 208 -13.53 -3.87 -21.58
C ALA A 208 -13.06 -4.00 -20.12
N MET A 209 -11.85 -4.54 -19.92
CA MET A 209 -11.22 -4.62 -18.61
C MET A 209 -10.88 -3.23 -18.08
N TYR A 210 -10.17 -2.42 -18.87
CA TYR A 210 -9.80 -1.05 -18.51
C TYR A 210 -11.02 -0.18 -18.21
N ASP A 211 -12.09 -0.32 -18.99
CA ASP A 211 -13.35 0.38 -18.79
C ASP A 211 -13.99 0.03 -17.45
N SER A 212 -13.94 -1.24 -17.04
CA SER A 212 -14.48 -1.68 -15.75
C SER A 212 -13.59 -1.27 -14.55
N VAL A 213 -12.26 -1.28 -14.71
CA VAL A 213 -11.33 -0.68 -13.72
C VAL A 213 -11.63 0.81 -13.54
N LYS A 214 -11.73 1.54 -14.64
CA LYS A 214 -12.06 2.97 -14.68
C LYS A 214 -13.40 3.24 -14.03
N LEU A 215 -14.42 2.46 -14.36
CA LEU A 215 -15.76 2.60 -13.80
C LEU A 215 -15.76 2.41 -12.29
N ARG A 216 -14.95 1.50 -11.75
CA ARG A 216 -14.75 1.34 -10.29
C ARG A 216 -14.06 2.57 -9.68
N ALA A 217 -12.97 3.04 -10.28
CA ALA A 217 -12.23 4.21 -9.80
C ALA A 217 -13.06 5.50 -9.81
N GLU A 218 -13.78 5.78 -10.90
CA GLU A 218 -14.66 6.97 -11.04
C GLU A 218 -15.73 7.06 -9.95
N GLY A 219 -16.16 5.91 -9.42
CA GLY A 219 -17.09 5.88 -8.29
C GLY A 219 -16.50 6.36 -6.97
N ILE A 220 -15.21 6.14 -6.75
CA ILE A 220 -14.52 6.60 -5.55
C ILE A 220 -14.39 8.12 -5.58
N ASP A 221 -14.07 8.68 -6.75
CA ASP A 221 -13.92 10.12 -6.92
C ASP A 221 -15.24 10.89 -6.85
N SER A 222 -16.31 10.29 -7.38
CA SER A 222 -17.66 10.88 -7.39
C SER A 222 -18.46 10.68 -6.09
N ALA A 223 -18.01 9.83 -5.17
CA ALA A 223 -18.70 9.61 -3.91
C ALA A 223 -18.73 10.88 -3.03
N LYS A 224 -19.86 11.10 -2.34
CA LYS A 224 -20.01 12.13 -1.28
C LYS A 224 -19.30 11.68 0.00
N THR A 225 -18.01 11.40 -0.11
CA THR A 225 -17.14 10.92 0.97
C THR A 225 -16.04 11.94 1.27
N THR A 226 -15.49 11.88 2.47
CA THR A 226 -14.40 12.77 2.88
C THR A 226 -13.12 12.45 2.10
N PRO A 227 -12.20 13.42 1.90
CA PRO A 227 -10.94 13.20 1.18
C PRO A 227 -10.11 12.01 1.70
N GLU A 228 -10.14 11.78 3.02
CA GLU A 228 -9.46 10.67 3.69
C GLU A 228 -10.08 9.33 3.28
N ALA A 229 -11.41 9.24 3.28
CA ALA A 229 -12.14 8.04 2.87
C ALA A 229 -11.91 7.70 1.40
N LYS A 230 -11.80 8.70 0.52
CA LYS A 230 -11.44 8.50 -0.90
C LYS A 230 -10.04 7.92 -1.05
N THR A 231 -9.08 8.46 -0.31
CA THR A 231 -7.68 7.99 -0.33
C THR A 231 -7.57 6.55 0.16
N GLN A 232 -8.24 6.22 1.27
CA GLN A 232 -8.29 4.86 1.81
C GLN A 232 -8.95 3.88 0.85
N ALA A 233 -10.04 4.28 0.18
CA ALA A 233 -10.70 3.46 -0.83
C ALA A 233 -9.79 3.19 -2.04
N LYS A 234 -9.04 4.19 -2.51
CA LYS A 234 -8.04 3.99 -3.59
C LYS A 234 -6.93 3.04 -3.16
N GLN A 235 -6.40 3.16 -1.94
CA GLN A 235 -5.39 2.24 -1.40
C GLN A 235 -5.91 0.80 -1.30
N LYS A 236 -7.11 0.62 -0.74
CA LYS A 236 -7.74 -0.71 -0.66
C LYS A 236 -7.95 -1.29 -2.06
N LEU A 237 -8.31 -0.47 -3.05
CA LEU A 237 -8.44 -0.89 -4.44
C LEU A 237 -7.10 -1.31 -5.06
N VAL A 238 -5.99 -0.61 -4.77
CA VAL A 238 -4.64 -1.02 -5.23
C VAL A 238 -4.22 -2.34 -4.61
N VAL A 239 -4.42 -2.50 -3.29
CA VAL A 239 -4.08 -3.76 -2.59
C VAL A 239 -4.93 -4.90 -3.13
N GLU A 240 -6.23 -4.70 -3.33
CA GLU A 240 -7.10 -5.72 -3.91
C GLU A 240 -6.76 -6.03 -5.38
N LEU A 241 -6.42 -5.02 -6.18
CA LEU A 241 -5.90 -5.22 -7.52
C LEU A 241 -4.65 -6.10 -7.41
N TYR A 242 -3.70 -5.76 -6.55
CA TYR A 242 -2.50 -6.57 -6.41
C TYR A 242 -2.75 -8.03 -6.02
N ASP A 243 -3.49 -8.25 -4.93
CA ASP A 243 -3.71 -9.58 -4.39
C ASP A 243 -4.53 -10.48 -5.31
N LYS A 244 -5.52 -9.91 -6.03
CA LYS A 244 -6.46 -10.70 -6.84
C LYS A 244 -6.12 -10.71 -8.32
N PHE A 245 -5.53 -9.63 -8.83
CA PHE A 245 -5.21 -9.49 -10.25
C PHE A 245 -3.78 -9.97 -10.52
N PHE A 246 -2.78 -9.36 -9.88
CA PHE A 246 -1.38 -9.62 -10.24
C PHE A 246 -0.87 -10.98 -9.76
N ARG A 247 -1.22 -11.39 -8.54
CA ARG A 247 -0.85 -12.72 -8.02
C ARG A 247 -1.37 -13.86 -8.89
N ASN A 248 -2.57 -13.69 -9.44
CA ASN A 248 -3.21 -14.69 -10.28
C ASN A 248 -2.75 -14.62 -11.75
N ALA A 249 -2.43 -13.42 -12.25
CA ALA A 249 -1.95 -13.23 -13.62
C ALA A 249 -0.49 -13.66 -13.80
N PHE A 250 0.34 -13.50 -12.76
CA PHE A 250 1.78 -13.76 -12.82
C PHE A 250 2.25 -14.67 -11.66
N PRO A 251 1.68 -15.89 -11.48
CA PRO A 251 1.90 -16.70 -10.29
C PRO A 251 3.36 -17.14 -10.11
N ARG A 252 4.03 -17.57 -11.20
CA ARG A 252 5.46 -17.94 -11.18
C ARG A 252 6.36 -16.78 -10.77
N MET A 253 5.99 -15.57 -11.17
CA MET A 253 6.69 -14.35 -10.81
C MET A 253 6.44 -14.03 -9.34
N THR A 254 5.19 -14.07 -8.86
CA THR A 254 4.89 -13.84 -7.44
C THR A 254 5.58 -14.84 -6.50
N GLU A 255 5.65 -16.12 -6.89
CA GLU A 255 6.38 -17.16 -6.15
C GLU A 255 7.88 -16.89 -6.12
N ARG A 256 8.48 -16.55 -7.29
CA ARG A 256 9.91 -16.22 -7.38
C ARG A 256 10.28 -14.96 -6.61
N LEU A 257 9.41 -13.96 -6.63
CA LEU A 257 9.66 -12.66 -6.02
C LEU A 257 9.36 -12.61 -4.53
N GLY A 258 8.65 -13.60 -3.98
CA GLY A 258 8.43 -13.75 -2.54
C GLY A 258 7.85 -12.51 -1.85
N ILE A 259 6.98 -11.75 -2.53
CA ILE A 259 6.47 -10.47 -2.00
C ILE A 259 5.65 -10.72 -0.73
N VAL A 260 6.22 -10.33 0.41
CA VAL A 260 5.62 -10.52 1.73
C VAL A 260 4.85 -9.28 2.15
N TYR A 261 3.57 -9.46 2.48
CA TYR A 261 2.81 -8.40 3.14
C TYR A 261 3.16 -8.39 4.63
N THR A 262 3.82 -7.31 5.06
CA THR A 262 4.17 -7.13 6.48
C THR A 262 2.92 -6.68 7.25
N PRO A 263 2.51 -7.37 8.32
CA PRO A 263 1.36 -6.97 9.13
C PRO A 263 1.51 -5.52 9.64
N VAL A 264 0.43 -4.75 9.56
CA VAL A 264 0.46 -3.30 9.86
C VAL A 264 0.84 -3.06 11.32
N GLU A 265 0.43 -3.94 12.23
CA GLU A 265 0.74 -3.86 13.66
C GLU A 265 2.25 -3.98 13.91
N VAL A 266 2.94 -4.80 13.12
CA VAL A 266 4.40 -4.96 13.21
C VAL A 266 5.10 -3.72 12.67
N VAL A 267 4.64 -3.20 11.53
CA VAL A 267 5.19 -1.98 10.92
C VAL A 267 5.02 -0.78 11.86
N ASP A 268 3.82 -0.60 12.41
CA ASP A 268 3.51 0.48 13.35
C ASP A 268 4.37 0.37 14.62
N PHE A 269 4.52 -0.85 15.16
CA PHE A 269 5.38 -1.07 16.33
C PHE A 269 6.83 -0.64 16.06
N ILE A 270 7.40 -1.02 14.91
CA ILE A 270 8.78 -0.66 14.54
C ILE A 270 8.90 0.86 14.40
N ILE A 271 7.99 1.52 13.69
CA ILE A 271 8.02 2.97 13.47
C ILE A 271 7.99 3.74 14.81
N HIS A 272 7.09 3.37 15.71
CA HIS A 272 7.00 4.03 17.03
C HIS A 272 8.20 3.72 17.91
N SER A 273 8.79 2.52 17.80
CA SER A 273 10.01 2.16 18.52
C SER A 273 11.22 2.97 18.03
N VAL A 274 11.35 3.16 16.72
CA VAL A 274 12.41 4.01 16.13
C VAL A 274 12.25 5.46 16.56
N GLN A 275 11.03 6.00 16.53
CA GLN A 275 10.75 7.34 17.05
C GLN A 275 11.16 7.48 18.52
N HIS A 276 10.83 6.50 19.35
CA HIS A 276 11.19 6.52 20.77
C HIS A 276 12.71 6.57 20.95
N ILE A 277 13.46 5.71 20.23
CA ILE A 277 14.93 5.67 20.29
C ILE A 277 15.54 6.99 19.79
N LEU A 278 15.02 7.55 18.69
CA LEU A 278 15.48 8.86 18.19
C LEU A 278 15.33 9.95 19.25
N GLN A 279 14.23 9.93 20.01
CA GLN A 279 13.98 10.92 21.06
C GLN A 279 14.88 10.70 22.27
N THR A 280 14.99 9.47 22.76
CA THR A 280 15.71 9.19 24.02
C THR A 280 17.22 9.26 23.86
N GLU A 281 17.75 8.72 22.76
CA GLU A 281 19.20 8.59 22.57
C GLU A 281 19.82 9.76 21.81
N PHE A 282 19.04 10.43 20.95
CA PHE A 282 19.56 11.45 20.03
C PHE A 282 18.89 12.82 20.17
N GLY A 283 17.82 12.95 20.95
CA GLY A 283 17.05 14.20 21.07
C GLY A 283 16.41 14.64 19.75
N GLN A 284 16.19 13.71 18.81
CA GLN A 284 15.63 13.95 17.49
C GLN A 284 14.29 13.21 17.31
N THR A 285 13.61 13.49 16.21
CA THR A 285 12.36 12.83 15.81
C THR A 285 12.46 12.38 14.36
N LEU A 286 11.54 11.50 13.93
CA LEU A 286 11.40 11.14 12.50
C LEU A 286 11.11 12.38 11.62
N GLY A 287 10.46 13.41 12.17
CA GLY A 287 10.20 14.69 11.51
C GLY A 287 11.39 15.67 11.50
N SER A 288 12.46 15.41 12.27
CA SER A 288 13.61 16.30 12.35
C SER A 288 14.36 16.40 11.03
N LYS A 289 14.75 17.63 10.66
CA LYS A 289 15.59 17.88 9.48
C LYS A 289 16.95 17.22 9.62
N GLY A 290 17.47 16.68 8.53
CA GLY A 290 18.73 15.92 8.48
C GLY A 290 18.60 14.46 8.92
N VAL A 291 17.43 14.01 9.38
CA VAL A 291 17.18 12.59 9.67
C VAL A 291 16.71 11.89 8.40
N HIS A 292 17.63 11.39 7.59
CA HIS A 292 17.29 10.63 6.39
C HIS A 292 16.82 9.22 6.76
N ILE A 293 15.67 8.83 6.22
CA ILE A 293 14.99 7.55 6.46
C ILE A 293 15.02 6.74 5.17
N LEU A 294 15.51 5.50 5.23
CA LEU A 294 15.59 4.58 4.09
C LEU A 294 14.84 3.29 4.38
N ASP A 295 14.02 2.87 3.42
CA ASP A 295 13.52 1.50 3.30
C ASP A 295 14.21 0.79 2.12
N PRO A 296 15.20 -0.08 2.38
CA PRO A 296 15.97 -0.74 1.32
C PRO A 296 15.20 -1.79 0.52
N PHE A 297 14.06 -2.25 1.03
CA PHE A 297 13.28 -3.38 0.51
C PHE A 297 11.78 -3.07 0.64
N THR A 298 11.34 -2.03 -0.04
CA THR A 298 10.06 -1.39 0.32
C THR A 298 8.83 -2.22 -0.03
N GLY A 299 8.96 -3.21 -0.92
CA GLY A 299 7.85 -4.02 -1.38
C GLY A 299 6.76 -3.15 -1.98
N THR A 300 5.58 -3.18 -1.38
CA THR A 300 4.42 -2.36 -1.78
C THR A 300 4.38 -0.98 -1.10
N GLY A 301 5.44 -0.59 -0.40
CA GLY A 301 5.59 0.71 0.25
C GLY A 301 5.00 0.80 1.67
N THR A 302 4.73 -0.33 2.34
CA THR A 302 4.01 -0.34 3.63
C THR A 302 4.72 0.46 4.71
N PHE A 303 6.04 0.32 4.88
CA PHE A 303 6.76 1.08 5.91
C PHE A 303 6.69 2.59 5.66
N ILE A 304 6.86 3.03 4.41
CA ILE A 304 6.81 4.45 4.07
C ILE A 304 5.39 5.00 4.22
N THR A 305 4.38 4.30 3.72
CA THR A 305 2.97 4.73 3.83
C THR A 305 2.52 4.84 5.29
N ARG A 306 2.88 3.86 6.13
CA ARG A 306 2.60 3.89 7.58
C ARG A 306 3.39 4.98 8.30
N LEU A 307 4.64 5.25 7.90
CA LEU A 307 5.41 6.37 8.41
C LEU A 307 4.67 7.69 8.17
N LEU A 308 4.21 7.93 6.94
CA LEU A 308 3.47 9.15 6.61
C LEU A 308 2.15 9.27 7.39
N GLN A 309 1.45 8.15 7.60
CA GLN A 309 0.17 8.10 8.32
C GLN A 309 0.30 8.08 9.85
N SER A 310 1.50 7.87 10.39
CA SER A 310 1.73 7.67 11.83
C SER A 310 1.41 8.89 12.70
N GLY A 311 1.41 10.09 12.11
CA GLY A 311 1.32 11.35 12.84
C GLY A 311 2.60 11.76 13.57
N LEU A 312 3.71 11.00 13.40
CA LEU A 312 5.02 11.29 14.01
C LEU A 312 5.82 12.35 13.23
N ILE A 313 5.49 12.55 11.96
CA ILE A 313 5.95 13.66 11.13
C ILE A 313 4.80 14.66 11.06
N THR A 314 5.02 15.88 11.50
CA THR A 314 3.97 16.91 11.48
C THR A 314 3.65 17.32 10.04
N ARG A 315 2.45 17.89 9.83
CA ARG A 315 2.01 18.33 8.50
C ARG A 315 2.95 19.38 7.88
N ASP A 316 3.57 20.21 8.69
CA ASP A 316 4.49 21.26 8.23
C ASP A 316 5.89 20.69 7.87
N GLU A 317 6.31 19.63 8.54
CA GLU A 317 7.57 18.91 8.24
C GLU A 317 7.44 18.00 7.00
N LEU A 318 6.26 17.43 6.81
CA LEU A 318 6.01 16.36 5.83
C LEU A 318 6.43 16.71 4.39
N PRO A 319 6.13 17.91 3.82
CA PRO A 319 6.57 18.24 2.46
C PRO A 319 8.09 18.20 2.28
N HIS A 320 8.84 18.64 3.28
CA HIS A 320 10.31 18.58 3.25
C HIS A 320 10.79 17.14 3.35
N LYS A 321 10.25 16.38 4.32
CA LYS A 321 10.60 14.96 4.50
C LYS A 321 10.34 14.16 3.24
N TYR A 322 9.15 14.29 2.68
CA TYR A 322 8.70 13.59 1.48
C TYR A 322 9.59 13.84 0.26
N ARG A 323 10.01 15.10 0.04
CA ARG A 323 10.83 15.47 -1.12
C ARG A 323 12.31 15.13 -0.98
N HIS A 324 12.85 15.10 0.23
CA HIS A 324 14.30 15.14 0.43
C HIS A 324 14.87 14.09 1.40
N GLU A 325 14.08 13.59 2.34
CA GLU A 325 14.60 12.84 3.49
C GLU A 325 13.95 11.48 3.70
N ILE A 326 13.00 11.07 2.85
CA ILE A 326 12.40 9.74 2.84
C ILE A 326 12.79 9.03 1.54
N HIS A 327 13.35 7.84 1.67
CA HIS A 327 13.96 7.07 0.59
C HIS A 327 13.45 5.63 0.60
N ALA A 328 13.25 5.05 -0.57
CA ALA A 328 12.78 3.68 -0.72
C ALA A 328 13.43 3.01 -1.92
N ASN A 329 13.79 1.74 -1.79
CA ASN A 329 14.32 0.94 -2.89
C ASN A 329 13.47 -0.31 -3.07
N GLU A 330 13.34 -0.73 -4.32
CA GLU A 330 12.69 -1.99 -4.69
C GLU A 330 13.38 -2.55 -5.92
N ILE A 331 13.52 -3.87 -5.99
CA ILE A 331 14.11 -4.57 -7.14
C ILE A 331 13.04 -5.03 -8.13
N VAL A 332 11.83 -5.27 -7.64
CA VAL A 332 10.70 -5.75 -8.43
C VAL A 332 9.91 -4.58 -9.04
N LEU A 333 9.82 -4.55 -10.37
CA LEU A 333 9.12 -3.49 -11.08
C LEU A 333 7.67 -3.26 -10.65
N LEU A 334 6.88 -4.33 -10.53
CA LEU A 334 5.48 -4.20 -10.16
C LEU A 334 5.31 -3.68 -8.72
N ALA A 335 6.13 -4.19 -7.80
CA ALA A 335 6.12 -3.73 -6.41
C ALA A 335 6.56 -2.26 -6.33
N TYR A 336 7.58 -1.87 -7.10
CA TYR A 336 8.04 -0.49 -7.26
C TYR A 336 6.91 0.46 -7.70
N TYR A 337 6.13 0.07 -8.73
CA TYR A 337 4.98 0.88 -9.17
C TYR A 337 3.92 1.02 -8.09
N ILE A 338 3.58 -0.07 -7.41
CA ILE A 338 2.60 -0.06 -6.34
C ILE A 338 3.07 0.81 -5.17
N ALA A 339 4.33 0.67 -4.76
CA ALA A 339 4.93 1.49 -3.71
C ALA A 339 4.89 2.98 -4.06
N ALA A 340 5.34 3.35 -5.26
CA ALA A 340 5.33 4.75 -5.70
C ALA A 340 3.91 5.35 -5.67
N ILE A 341 2.94 4.65 -6.27
CA ILE A 341 1.53 5.08 -6.29
C ILE A 341 0.95 5.17 -4.87
N ASN A 342 1.21 4.17 -4.02
CA ASN A 342 0.69 4.16 -2.66
C ASN A 342 1.26 5.31 -1.83
N ILE A 343 2.57 5.53 -1.90
CA ILE A 343 3.26 6.60 -1.17
C ILE A 343 2.74 7.97 -1.63
N GLU A 344 2.64 8.18 -2.95
CA GLU A 344 2.08 9.40 -3.53
C GLU A 344 0.62 9.61 -3.09
N ALA A 345 -0.23 8.59 -3.19
CA ALA A 345 -1.63 8.69 -2.81
C ALA A 345 -1.80 9.03 -1.31
N VAL A 346 -1.01 8.40 -0.41
CA VAL A 346 -1.01 8.74 1.01
C VAL A 346 -0.64 10.20 1.23
N TYR A 347 0.46 10.66 0.62
CA TYR A 347 0.95 12.02 0.80
C TYR A 347 -0.11 13.04 0.39
N HIS A 348 -0.69 12.91 -0.81
CA HIS A 348 -1.72 13.83 -1.28
C HIS A 348 -3.00 13.75 -0.45
N GLY A 349 -3.38 12.55 0.01
CA GLY A 349 -4.53 12.38 0.90
C GLY A 349 -4.36 13.15 2.22
N ILE A 350 -3.18 13.09 2.83
CA ILE A 350 -2.86 13.85 4.04
C ILE A 350 -2.85 15.36 3.75
N MET A 351 -2.22 15.77 2.65
CA MET A 351 -2.02 17.18 2.33
C MET A 351 -3.30 17.88 1.85
N ASN A 352 -4.26 17.15 1.27
CA ASN A 352 -5.54 17.69 0.79
C ASN A 352 -6.69 17.58 1.82
N THR A 353 -6.42 17.01 2.99
CA THR A 353 -7.38 16.89 4.10
C THR A 353 -7.43 18.20 4.92
N PRO A 354 -8.59 18.85 5.14
CA PRO A 354 -8.67 20.05 5.99
C PRO A 354 -8.25 19.76 7.43
N GLN A 355 -7.47 20.64 8.05
CA GLN A 355 -7.18 20.55 9.49
C GLN A 355 -8.47 20.83 10.29
N HIS A 356 -8.94 19.87 11.07
CA HIS A 356 -10.00 20.13 12.05
C HIS A 356 -9.36 20.83 13.26
N LEU A 357 -9.46 22.16 13.32
CA LEU A 357 -9.11 22.88 14.55
C LEU A 357 -10.11 22.45 15.64
N PRO A 358 -9.68 22.21 16.90
CA PRO A 358 -10.62 22.02 17.98
C PRO A 358 -11.54 23.25 18.09
N PRO A 359 -12.83 23.08 18.45
CA PRO A 359 -13.71 24.21 18.65
C PRO A 359 -13.06 25.16 19.65
N ARG A 360 -12.94 26.44 19.30
CA ARG A 360 -12.65 27.46 20.30
C ARG A 360 -13.73 27.32 21.36
N HIS A 361 -13.36 26.91 22.57
CA HIS A 361 -14.21 27.10 23.72
C HIS A 361 -14.43 28.62 23.83
N SER A 362 -15.52 29.11 23.25
CA SER A 362 -16.08 30.40 23.65
C SER A 362 -16.50 30.20 25.10
N GLY A 363 -15.59 30.52 26.02
CA GLY A 363 -15.86 30.58 27.43
C GLY A 363 -16.91 31.67 27.65
N LEU A 364 -18.17 31.26 27.63
CA LEU A 364 -19.27 31.98 28.23
C LEU A 364 -19.84 31.02 29.25
N ASP A 365 -19.56 31.32 30.52
CA ASP A 365 -20.47 31.13 31.65
C ASP A 365 -19.86 31.81 32.90
N PRO A 366 -20.71 32.24 33.86
CA PRO A 366 -20.87 33.66 34.17
C PRO A 366 -20.50 34.04 35.62
N GLU A 367 -20.55 35.35 35.89
CA GLU A 367 -20.49 35.98 37.23
C GLU A 367 -19.16 35.91 38.01
N SER A 368 -18.43 37.02 38.01
CA SER A 368 -18.01 37.64 39.27
C SER A 368 -17.68 39.13 39.06
N SER A 369 -18.51 39.96 39.68
CA SER A 369 -18.25 41.36 39.94
C SER A 369 -17.01 41.51 40.84
N HIS A 370 -16.07 42.38 40.49
CA HIS A 370 -15.48 43.41 41.37
C HIS A 370 -14.51 44.31 40.58
N ALA A 371 -14.39 45.54 41.04
CA ALA A 371 -13.97 46.73 40.30
C ALA A 371 -12.46 47.00 40.28
N ASN A 372 -12.07 47.81 39.29
CA ASN A 372 -10.98 48.80 39.23
C ASN A 372 -9.52 48.39 39.56
N ASP A 373 -8.60 48.58 38.60
CA ASP A 373 -7.81 49.81 38.52
C ASP A 373 -6.95 49.85 37.23
N GLY A 374 -6.68 51.06 36.76
CA GLY A 374 -6.07 51.34 35.46
C GLY A 374 -4.55 51.13 35.41
N ALA A 375 -4.08 50.62 34.27
CA ALA A 375 -2.71 50.82 33.80
C ALA A 375 -2.64 50.73 32.26
N GLN A 376 -2.18 51.84 31.68
CA GLN A 376 -1.64 52.11 30.35
C GLN A 376 -1.56 50.96 29.33
N SER A 377 -2.24 51.17 28.21
CA SER A 377 -2.19 50.39 26.97
C SER A 377 -0.84 50.56 26.24
N ALA A 378 -0.07 49.47 26.13
CA ALA A 378 0.92 49.30 25.07
C ALA A 378 0.28 48.59 23.86
N PRO A 379 0.63 48.94 22.61
CA PRO A 379 -0.02 48.36 21.43
C PRO A 379 0.42 46.90 21.25
N LEU A 380 -0.55 45.97 21.25
CA LEU A 380 -0.32 44.57 20.89
C LEU A 380 0.13 44.49 19.42
N ASP A 381 1.31 43.92 19.23
CA ASP A 381 1.90 43.59 17.94
C ASP A 381 0.92 42.75 17.10
N THR A 382 0.50 43.33 15.98
CA THR A 382 -0.44 42.75 15.02
C THR A 382 0.33 41.79 14.11
N ARG A 383 0.63 40.58 14.61
CA ARG A 383 1.18 39.46 13.81
C ARG A 383 0.26 38.25 13.74
N LEU A 384 -1.05 38.47 13.88
CA LEU A 384 -2.04 37.53 13.36
C LEU A 384 -2.12 37.70 11.83
N ARG A 385 -1.15 37.11 11.12
CA ARG A 385 -1.31 36.83 9.69
C ARG A 385 -2.50 35.87 9.57
N GLY A 386 -3.53 36.32 8.89
CA GLY A 386 -4.76 35.57 8.66
C GLY A 386 -4.46 34.20 8.05
N TYR A 387 -4.91 33.16 8.74
CA TYR A 387 -5.30 31.94 8.06
C TYR A 387 -6.66 32.22 7.44
N ASP A 388 -6.64 32.40 6.12
CA ASP A 388 -7.84 32.47 5.32
C ASP A 388 -8.49 31.07 5.33
N GLU A 389 -9.67 30.96 5.97
CA GLU A 389 -10.48 29.74 6.06
C GLU A 389 -10.95 29.20 4.69
N THR A 390 -10.54 29.81 3.58
CA THR A 390 -10.88 29.40 2.20
C THR A 390 -9.84 28.54 1.48
N THR A 391 -8.67 28.24 2.06
CA THR A 391 -7.71 27.30 1.43
C THR A 391 -7.86 25.88 1.96
N ALA A 392 -8.94 25.19 1.55
CA ALA A 392 -8.86 23.74 1.38
C ALA A 392 -7.85 23.48 0.25
N GLY A 393 -6.56 23.50 0.61
CA GLY A 393 -5.45 23.50 -0.33
C GLY A 393 -5.43 22.23 -1.15
N ASN A 394 -5.85 22.31 -2.40
CA ASN A 394 -5.59 21.29 -3.39
C ASN A 394 -4.10 21.37 -3.73
N VAL A 395 -3.26 20.65 -2.99
CA VAL A 395 -1.83 20.61 -3.24
C VAL A 395 -1.62 19.95 -4.61
N PRO A 396 -0.90 20.59 -5.55
CA PRO A 396 -0.68 20.01 -6.86
C PRO A 396 0.03 18.66 -6.73
N TYR A 397 -0.23 17.78 -7.69
CA TYR A 397 0.41 16.47 -7.73
C TYR A 397 1.94 16.60 -7.66
N GLN A 398 2.54 15.84 -6.75
CA GLN A 398 3.95 15.77 -6.48
C GLN A 398 4.40 14.29 -6.53
N PRO A 399 5.16 13.88 -7.56
CA PRO A 399 5.70 12.52 -7.62
C PRO A 399 6.65 12.25 -6.45
N PHE A 400 6.74 10.99 -6.03
CA PHE A 400 7.69 10.59 -4.99
C PHE A 400 9.08 10.39 -5.61
N GLU A 401 9.97 11.35 -5.36
CA GLU A 401 11.35 11.31 -5.90
C GLU A 401 12.32 10.47 -5.08
N GLY A 402 11.90 9.99 -3.90
CA GLY A 402 12.71 9.18 -2.99
C GLY A 402 12.76 7.69 -3.34
N ILE A 403 11.93 7.21 -4.27
CA ILE A 403 11.92 5.79 -4.67
C ILE A 403 12.86 5.51 -5.86
N CYS A 404 13.61 4.42 -5.77
CA CYS A 404 14.48 3.89 -6.83
C CYS A 404 14.09 2.44 -7.19
N LEU A 405 14.15 2.10 -8.48
CA LEU A 405 14.18 0.70 -8.91
C LEU A 405 15.65 0.26 -8.93
N THR A 406 16.07 -0.56 -7.95
CA THR A 406 17.46 -0.98 -7.81
C THR A 406 17.60 -2.21 -6.92
N ASP A 407 18.67 -2.97 -7.13
CA ASP A 407 19.16 -3.92 -6.14
C ASP A 407 20.05 -3.16 -5.14
N THR A 408 19.53 -3.00 -3.91
CA THR A 408 20.23 -2.24 -2.88
C THR A 408 21.60 -2.83 -2.53
N PHE A 409 21.81 -4.15 -2.69
CA PHE A 409 23.12 -4.75 -2.46
C PHE A 409 24.08 -4.43 -3.60
N GLN A 410 23.63 -4.56 -4.85
CA GLN A 410 24.43 -4.25 -6.04
C GLN A 410 24.83 -2.77 -6.12
N MET A 411 24.00 -1.85 -5.60
CA MET A 411 24.25 -0.40 -5.60
C MET A 411 25.61 0.01 -5.03
N TYR A 412 26.21 -0.82 -4.15
CA TYR A 412 27.51 -0.56 -3.52
C TYR A 412 28.65 -1.46 -4.02
N GLU A 413 28.39 -2.33 -5.00
CA GLU A 413 29.39 -3.26 -5.55
C GLU A 413 30.27 -2.61 -6.64
N LYS A 414 29.71 -1.67 -7.40
CA LYS A 414 30.38 -0.96 -8.50
C LYS A 414 29.97 0.52 -8.54
N ASP A 415 30.80 1.32 -9.20
CA ASP A 415 30.43 2.70 -9.54
C ASP A 415 29.47 2.68 -10.74
N ASP A 416 28.37 3.42 -10.62
CA ASP A 416 27.35 3.55 -11.66
C ASP A 416 27.99 4.13 -12.94
N LEU A 417 27.72 3.51 -14.09
CA LEU A 417 28.18 4.00 -15.38
C LEU A 417 27.43 5.29 -15.79
N VAL A 418 27.78 5.86 -16.95
CA VAL A 418 27.07 7.03 -17.50
C VAL A 418 25.80 6.53 -18.19
N ASP A 419 24.65 6.92 -17.65
CA ASP A 419 23.33 6.44 -18.09
C ASP A 419 22.73 7.38 -19.15
N ALA A 420 22.12 6.82 -20.20
CA ALA A 420 21.49 7.58 -21.27
C ALA A 420 19.95 7.41 -21.32
N LEU A 421 19.41 6.27 -20.88
CA LEU A 421 17.98 5.93 -20.91
C LEU A 421 17.31 6.03 -19.53
N LEU A 422 17.99 5.62 -18.46
CA LEU A 422 17.51 5.60 -17.06
C LEU A 422 18.04 6.76 -16.22
N VAL A 423 18.37 7.89 -16.88
CA VAL A 423 19.02 9.09 -16.29
C VAL A 423 18.41 9.50 -14.95
N ASP A 424 17.09 9.58 -14.85
CA ASP A 424 16.41 10.01 -13.64
C ASP A 424 16.48 8.97 -12.51
N ASN A 425 16.36 7.67 -12.81
CA ASN A 425 16.48 6.61 -11.80
C ASN A 425 17.92 6.55 -11.28
N SER A 426 18.91 6.55 -12.18
CA SER A 426 20.32 6.57 -11.82
C SER A 426 20.70 7.85 -11.06
N ALA A 427 20.14 9.01 -11.42
CA ALA A 427 20.34 10.23 -10.66
C ALA A 427 19.78 10.13 -9.23
N ARG A 428 18.64 9.44 -9.02
CA ARG A 428 18.11 9.16 -7.67
C ARG A 428 19.04 8.24 -6.88
N ARG A 429 19.53 7.15 -7.47
CA ARG A 429 20.52 6.24 -6.84
C ARG A 429 21.80 6.96 -6.46
N LYS A 430 22.39 7.74 -7.38
CA LYS A 430 23.60 8.56 -7.16
C LYS A 430 23.42 9.59 -6.06
N ARG A 431 22.23 10.20 -5.94
CA ARG A 431 21.90 11.09 -4.81
C ARG A 431 21.81 10.30 -3.51
N GLN A 432 21.09 9.18 -3.49
CA GLN A 432 20.89 8.34 -2.30
C GLN A 432 22.21 7.82 -1.72
N LYS A 433 23.16 7.37 -2.56
CA LYS A 433 24.50 6.90 -2.16
C LYS A 433 25.31 7.94 -1.35
N LYS A 434 25.01 9.24 -1.53
CA LYS A 434 25.72 10.34 -0.88
C LYS A 434 25.05 10.83 0.41
N LEU A 435 23.88 10.29 0.75
CA LEU A 435 23.12 10.72 1.91
C LEU A 435 23.68 10.14 3.20
N ASP A 436 23.60 10.94 4.26
CA ASP A 436 23.85 10.48 5.62
C ASP A 436 22.57 9.84 6.17
N ILE A 437 22.36 8.56 5.83
CA ILE A 437 21.20 7.79 6.27
C ILE A 437 21.27 7.55 7.78
N ARG A 438 20.26 8.05 8.51
CA ARG A 438 20.17 7.94 9.98
C ARG A 438 19.23 6.83 10.44
N VAL A 439 18.20 6.54 9.65
CA VAL A 439 17.21 5.51 9.95
C VAL A 439 17.12 4.55 8.78
N ILE A 440 17.24 3.26 9.06
CA ILE A 440 16.95 2.18 8.12
C ILE A 440 15.85 1.33 8.74
N MET A 441 14.74 1.15 8.03
CA MET A 441 13.63 0.30 8.46
C MET A 441 13.04 -0.42 7.25
N GLY A 442 12.50 -1.62 7.46
CA GLY A 442 11.95 -2.40 6.37
C GLY A 442 11.80 -3.86 6.79
N ASN A 443 11.33 -4.69 5.85
CA ASN A 443 11.28 -6.14 6.01
C ASN A 443 12.20 -6.77 4.94
N PRO A 444 13.46 -7.09 5.26
CA PRO A 444 14.39 -7.62 4.28
C PRO A 444 13.95 -9.02 3.78
N PRO A 445 14.33 -9.40 2.55
CA PRO A 445 14.05 -10.73 2.04
C PRO A 445 14.83 -11.79 2.82
N TYR A 446 14.17 -12.90 3.17
CA TYR A 446 14.78 -14.05 3.83
C TYR A 446 14.91 -15.20 2.83
N SER A 447 16.15 -15.49 2.40
CA SER A 447 16.47 -16.64 1.56
C SER A 447 17.81 -17.24 1.98
N ALA A 448 17.79 -18.48 2.48
CA ALA A 448 19.01 -19.25 2.75
C ALA A 448 19.55 -19.98 1.49
N GLY A 449 18.81 -19.93 0.39
CA GLY A 449 19.06 -20.65 -0.85
C GLY A 449 17.78 -21.20 -1.46
N GLN A 450 17.90 -21.80 -2.64
CA GLN A 450 16.79 -22.48 -3.31
C GLN A 450 16.52 -23.87 -2.71
N GLU A 451 15.25 -24.30 -2.66
CA GLU A 451 14.87 -25.64 -2.20
C GLU A 451 15.21 -26.71 -3.26
N SER A 452 15.15 -26.34 -4.54
CA SER A 452 15.45 -27.18 -5.69
C SER A 452 16.23 -26.42 -6.77
N ALA A 453 17.01 -27.14 -7.57
CA ALA A 453 17.70 -26.59 -8.74
C ALA A 453 16.73 -26.06 -9.81
N ASN A 454 15.49 -26.54 -9.82
CA ASN A 454 14.47 -26.14 -10.78
C ASN A 454 13.81 -24.79 -10.43
N ASP A 455 14.03 -24.27 -9.23
CA ASP A 455 13.40 -23.02 -8.77
C ASP A 455 14.05 -21.80 -9.41
N ASN A 456 15.26 -21.96 -9.96
CA ASN A 456 16.04 -20.90 -10.60
C ASN A 456 16.11 -19.63 -9.72
N ASN A 457 16.32 -19.83 -8.42
CA ASN A 457 16.23 -18.81 -7.38
C ASN A 457 17.46 -18.84 -6.45
N GLN A 458 18.64 -19.08 -7.02
CA GLN A 458 19.89 -19.02 -6.26
C GLN A 458 20.18 -17.59 -5.80
N ASN A 459 20.71 -17.47 -4.59
CA ASN A 459 21.18 -16.19 -4.08
C ASN A 459 22.30 -15.65 -4.98
N LEU A 460 22.21 -14.37 -5.34
CA LEU A 460 23.26 -13.68 -6.08
C LEU A 460 24.49 -13.47 -5.19
N ALA A 461 25.66 -13.43 -5.82
CA ALA A 461 26.92 -13.14 -5.15
C ALA A 461 27.20 -11.63 -5.19
N TYR A 462 27.56 -11.06 -4.04
CA TYR A 462 27.88 -9.64 -3.89
C TYR A 462 29.29 -9.56 -3.32
N THR A 463 30.29 -9.37 -4.17
CA THR A 463 31.70 -9.62 -3.82
C THR A 463 32.17 -8.81 -2.61
N ASN A 464 31.84 -7.52 -2.54
CA ASN A 464 32.28 -6.65 -1.45
C ASN A 464 31.44 -6.88 -0.19
N LEU A 465 30.12 -7.04 -0.33
CA LEU A 465 29.22 -7.35 0.78
C LEU A 465 29.56 -8.70 1.42
N ASP A 466 29.71 -9.76 0.62
CA ASP A 466 30.05 -11.11 1.07
C ASP A 466 31.40 -11.13 1.79
N LYS A 467 32.39 -10.38 1.28
CA LYS A 467 33.67 -10.18 1.98
C LYS A 467 33.48 -9.51 3.35
N ARG A 468 32.66 -8.46 3.45
CA ARG A 468 32.38 -7.78 4.73
C ARG A 468 31.68 -8.72 5.72
N ILE A 469 30.71 -9.50 5.25
CA ILE A 469 30.02 -10.51 6.06
C ILE A 469 31.04 -11.54 6.56
N TRP A 470 31.89 -12.06 5.68
CA TRP A 470 32.90 -13.06 6.02
C TRP A 470 33.91 -12.53 7.04
N ILE A 471 34.45 -11.32 6.84
CA ILE A 471 35.39 -10.68 7.77
C ILE A 471 34.75 -10.52 9.15
N ASN A 472 33.53 -9.99 9.22
CA ASN A 472 32.85 -9.74 10.49
C ASN A 472 32.48 -11.04 11.21
N ALA A 473 31.94 -12.03 10.49
CA ALA A 473 31.58 -13.33 11.06
C ALA A 473 32.82 -14.09 11.58
N SER A 474 33.96 -13.95 10.90
CA SER A 474 35.23 -14.57 11.29
C SER A 474 35.94 -13.85 12.44
N ALA A 475 35.60 -12.57 12.70
CA ALA A 475 36.17 -11.77 13.79
C ALA A 475 35.46 -11.97 15.15
N THR A 476 34.24 -12.49 15.15
CA THR A 476 33.54 -12.94 16.36
C THR A 476 33.88 -14.39 16.68
N PRO A 477 34.54 -14.71 17.82
CA PRO A 477 34.59 -16.08 18.30
C PRO A 477 33.15 -16.52 18.55
N THR A 478 32.77 -17.69 18.03
CA THR A 478 31.50 -18.33 18.39
C THR A 478 31.36 -18.33 19.92
N PRO A 479 30.32 -17.72 20.50
CA PRO A 479 30.08 -17.91 21.92
C PRO A 479 29.85 -19.40 22.12
N HIS A 480 30.62 -19.98 23.04
CA HIS A 480 30.45 -21.36 23.47
C HIS A 480 29.00 -21.52 23.91
N VAL A 481 28.15 -22.09 23.06
CA VAL A 481 26.79 -22.47 23.45
C VAL A 481 26.99 -23.57 24.49
N PRO A 482 26.63 -23.37 25.77
CA PRO A 482 26.66 -24.45 26.72
C PRO A 482 25.66 -25.49 26.19
N GLN A 483 26.11 -26.73 26.01
CA GLN A 483 25.20 -27.82 25.68
C GLN A 483 24.15 -27.89 26.80
N LEU A 484 22.94 -27.38 26.50
CA LEU A 484 21.79 -27.57 27.36
C LEU A 484 21.50 -29.08 27.43
N PRO A 485 21.36 -29.66 28.63
CA PRO A 485 21.15 -31.09 28.76
C PRO A 485 19.84 -31.49 28.08
N THR A 486 19.92 -32.59 27.35
CA THR A 486 18.85 -33.23 26.58
C THR A 486 17.72 -33.71 27.51
N LYS A 487 16.87 -32.79 27.99
CA LYS A 487 15.52 -33.02 28.54
C LYS A 487 14.96 -31.73 29.15
N MET A 488 14.27 -30.94 28.33
CA MET A 488 13.07 -30.20 28.73
C MET A 488 12.39 -29.65 27.47
N ARG A 489 11.44 -30.42 26.94
CA ARG A 489 10.43 -29.88 26.02
C ARG A 489 9.47 -29.04 26.86
N CYS A 490 9.45 -27.74 26.64
CA CYS A 490 8.30 -26.90 26.97
C CYS A 490 7.78 -26.30 25.68
N THR A 491 6.73 -26.93 25.17
CA THR A 491 5.85 -26.46 24.11
C THR A 491 5.15 -25.17 24.54
N THR A 492 5.33 -24.09 23.79
CA THR A 492 4.26 -23.11 23.55
C THR A 492 4.46 -22.51 22.16
N ALA A 493 4.12 -23.28 21.14
CA ALA A 493 3.89 -22.77 19.80
C ALA A 493 2.43 -22.30 19.74
N ILE A 494 2.20 -20.99 19.60
CA ILE A 494 0.93 -20.49 19.05
C ILE A 494 1.12 -20.51 17.53
N SER A 495 0.87 -21.66 16.93
CA SER A 495 0.74 -21.81 15.48
C SER A 495 -0.73 -21.66 15.09
N ALA A 496 -1.06 -20.64 14.30
CA ALA A 496 -2.32 -20.62 13.57
C ALA A 496 -2.23 -21.59 12.36
N PRO A 497 -3.26 -22.41 12.07
CA PRO A 497 -3.14 -23.53 11.16
C PRO A 497 -3.39 -23.13 9.70
N SER A 498 -2.45 -23.46 8.80
CA SER A 498 -2.72 -23.60 7.37
C SER A 498 -3.33 -24.98 7.11
N ALA A 499 -4.63 -25.00 6.83
CA ALA A 499 -5.35 -26.21 6.43
C ALA A 499 -5.08 -26.53 4.94
N GLY A 500 -4.66 -27.77 4.67
CA GLY A 500 -4.96 -28.44 3.41
C GLY A 500 -3.77 -29.02 2.64
N ARG A 501 -3.43 -30.30 2.86
CA ARG A 501 -3.76 -31.40 1.93
C ARG A 501 -3.14 -32.74 2.38
N ARG A 502 -4.04 -33.72 2.39
CA ARG A 502 -3.93 -35.19 2.46
C ARG A 502 -2.55 -35.79 2.15
N ILE A 503 -2.03 -36.55 3.11
CA ILE A 503 -1.02 -37.57 2.91
C ILE A 503 -1.74 -38.84 2.43
N ALA A 504 -1.44 -39.27 1.21
CA ALA A 504 -1.70 -40.62 0.74
C ALA A 504 -0.68 -41.57 1.40
N SER A 505 -1.19 -42.68 1.91
CA SER A 505 -0.47 -43.78 2.53
C SER A 505 0.56 -44.41 1.59
N ALA A 506 1.82 -44.48 2.03
CA ALA A 506 2.79 -45.45 1.54
C ALA A 506 3.21 -46.35 2.72
N ILE A 507 2.75 -47.59 2.69
CA ILE A 507 3.17 -48.69 3.56
C ILE A 507 4.49 -49.25 3.00
N PRO A 508 5.52 -49.52 3.81
CA PRO A 508 6.57 -50.45 3.45
C PRO A 508 6.37 -51.80 4.14
N ALA A 509 6.46 -52.86 3.32
CA ALA A 509 6.51 -54.30 3.61
C ALA A 509 5.26 -54.95 4.22
#